data_AF-A0A946CWY3-F1
#
_entry.id   AF-A0A946CWY3-F1
#
_cell.length_a   1.000
_cell.length_b   1.000
_cell.length_c   1.000
_cell.angle_alpha   90.00
_cell.angle_beta   90.00
_cell.angle_gamma   90.00
#
_symmetry.space_group_name_H-M   'P 1'
#
loop_
_entity.id
_entity.type
_entity.pdbx_description
1 polymer ?
#
loop_
_entity_poly.entity_id
_entity_poly.type
_entity_poly.pdbx_seq_one_letter_code
_entity_poly.pdbx_strand_id
1 'polypeptide(L)'
;MLDAFDAPTLVVPGNHDVFPWWRLLSRLFDPLRRYRKLISPDLNPRVELKDAVVVGINSAHGWTVQGGRITASELDQIRHGFEGTASGTARILVVHHHITKLTGLGDHDMVKGAEQARALVCEANVGLILSGHLHIDHVEMIEAEGNRYIVASCGTSTSSRGRGKEGSVNLYNLISIEGSAVDIETKRFNSAEQLYATQSQQSFVR
;
A
#
# COMPACT_ATOMS: atom_id res chain seq x y z
N MET A 1 13.86 -5.43 -12.61
CA MET A 1 13.55 -5.91 -11.24
C MET A 1 12.15 -6.45 -11.19
N LEU A 2 11.12 -5.65 -11.51
CA LEU A 2 9.74 -6.15 -11.57
C LEU A 2 9.58 -7.29 -12.58
N ASP A 3 10.27 -7.19 -13.73
CA ASP A 3 10.28 -8.25 -14.77
C ASP A 3 10.95 -9.56 -14.35
N ALA A 4 11.55 -9.63 -13.15
CA ALA A 4 12.14 -10.85 -12.61
C ALA A 4 11.12 -11.70 -11.83
N PHE A 5 9.90 -11.21 -11.60
CA PHE A 5 8.83 -11.94 -10.95
C PHE A 5 7.95 -12.64 -11.99
N ASP A 6 7.78 -13.96 -11.86
CA ASP A 6 6.83 -14.73 -12.66
C ASP A 6 5.37 -14.53 -12.22
N ALA A 7 5.17 -14.02 -10.99
CA ALA A 7 3.86 -13.79 -10.40
C ALA A 7 3.21 -12.50 -10.91
N PRO A 8 1.86 -12.41 -10.91
CA PRO A 8 1.15 -11.17 -11.18
C PRO A 8 1.66 -10.04 -10.28
N THR A 9 2.03 -8.92 -10.89
CA THR A 9 2.60 -7.77 -10.18
C THR A 9 1.60 -6.61 -10.21
N LEU A 10 1.26 -6.09 -9.04
CA LEU A 10 0.47 -4.87 -8.87
C LEU A 10 1.36 -3.77 -8.29
N VAL A 11 1.42 -2.64 -8.97
CA VAL A 11 2.25 -1.49 -8.57
C VAL A 11 1.40 -0.25 -8.43
N VAL A 12 1.67 0.55 -7.40
CA VAL A 12 1.06 1.87 -7.22
C VAL A 12 2.14 2.94 -7.07
N PRO A 13 1.92 4.15 -7.59
CA PRO A 13 2.88 5.25 -7.47
C PRO A 13 2.92 5.82 -6.05
N GLY A 14 4.12 6.22 -5.62
CA GLY A 14 4.36 6.99 -4.42
C GLY A 14 4.76 8.44 -4.69
N ASN A 15 4.89 9.25 -3.65
CA ASN A 15 5.27 10.66 -3.75
C ASN A 15 6.64 10.89 -4.42
N HIS A 16 7.51 9.87 -4.43
CA HIS A 16 8.82 9.92 -5.08
C HIS A 16 8.80 9.63 -6.58
N ASP A 17 7.71 9.08 -7.10
CA ASP A 17 7.51 8.88 -8.54
C ASP A 17 7.08 10.18 -9.23
N VAL A 18 6.53 11.12 -8.45
CA VAL A 18 6.21 12.47 -8.89
C VAL A 18 7.50 13.25 -9.13
N PHE A 19 7.59 13.97 -10.25
CA PHE A 19 8.75 14.81 -10.56
C PHE A 19 9.18 15.69 -9.37
N PRO A 20 10.48 15.85 -9.10
CA PRO A 20 10.97 16.67 -8.00
C PRO A 20 10.43 18.10 -8.02
N TRP A 21 10.37 18.75 -6.85
CA TRP A 21 9.74 20.07 -6.67
C TRP A 21 10.35 21.16 -7.57
N TRP A 22 11.63 21.08 -7.93
CA TRP A 22 12.28 22.03 -8.84
C TRP A 22 11.87 21.88 -10.31
N ARG A 23 11.18 20.81 -10.70
CA ARG A 23 10.65 20.59 -12.05
C ARG A 23 9.17 20.97 -12.15
N LEU A 24 8.86 22.23 -11.82
CA LEU A 24 7.50 22.76 -11.69
C LEU A 24 6.58 22.40 -12.86
N LEU A 25 7.00 22.65 -14.11
CA LEU A 25 6.19 22.36 -15.30
C LEU A 25 5.89 20.86 -15.44
N SER A 26 6.89 19.99 -15.25
CA SER A 26 6.67 18.53 -15.32
C SER A 26 5.77 18.05 -14.18
N ARG A 27 5.93 18.64 -12.99
CA ARG A 27 5.13 18.30 -11.81
C ARG A 27 3.67 18.75 -11.94
N LEU A 28 3.43 19.85 -12.64
CA LEU A 28 2.09 20.42 -12.87
C LEU A 28 1.30 19.66 -13.95
N PHE A 29 1.90 19.51 -15.13
CA PHE A 29 1.17 19.01 -16.30
C PHE A 29 1.20 17.49 -16.45
N ASP A 30 2.27 16.85 -16.00
CA ASP A 30 2.39 15.39 -16.11
C ASP A 30 3.27 14.80 -14.98
N PRO A 31 2.79 14.84 -13.72
CA PRO A 31 3.58 14.50 -12.55
C PRO A 31 4.14 13.07 -12.57
N LEU A 32 3.37 12.12 -13.12
CA LEU A 32 3.67 10.70 -13.13
C LEU A 32 4.14 10.18 -14.50
N ARG A 33 4.58 11.06 -15.41
CA ARG A 33 5.04 10.65 -16.75
C ARG A 33 6.10 9.54 -16.72
N ARG A 34 7.05 9.64 -15.79
CA ARG A 34 8.14 8.68 -15.65
C ARG A 34 7.63 7.33 -15.17
N TYR A 35 6.79 7.33 -14.15
CA TYR A 35 6.12 6.14 -13.66
C TYR A 35 5.36 5.43 -14.78
N ARG A 36 4.51 6.16 -15.51
CA ARG A 36 3.73 5.59 -16.61
C ARG A 36 4.56 5.03 -17.76
N LYS A 37 5.72 5.62 -18.00
CA LYS A 37 6.64 5.17 -19.05
C LYS A 37 7.50 3.97 -18.63
N LEU A 38 7.92 3.90 -17.37
CA LEU A 38 8.97 2.98 -16.92
C LEU A 38 8.44 1.83 -16.05
N ILE A 39 7.28 2.01 -15.41
CA ILE A 39 6.74 1.09 -14.40
C ILE A 39 5.40 0.53 -14.87
N SER A 40 4.36 1.37 -14.93
CA SER A 40 3.03 0.94 -15.37
C SER A 40 2.20 2.15 -15.85
N PRO A 41 1.56 2.07 -17.03
CA PRO A 41 0.64 3.11 -17.47
C PRO A 41 -0.65 3.16 -16.62
N ASP A 42 -1.02 2.04 -15.99
CA ASP A 42 -2.18 1.93 -15.11
C ASP A 42 -1.82 2.42 -13.70
N LEU A 43 -2.58 3.40 -13.22
CA LEU A 43 -2.40 4.04 -11.92
C LEU A 43 -3.37 3.49 -10.85
N ASN A 44 -4.40 2.78 -11.28
CA ASN A 44 -5.45 2.22 -10.42
C ASN A 44 -5.67 0.73 -10.76
N PRO A 45 -4.61 -0.10 -10.68
CA PRO A 45 -4.67 -1.47 -11.18
C PRO A 45 -5.58 -2.36 -10.35
N ARG A 46 -6.06 -3.43 -10.98
CA ARG A 46 -6.82 -4.49 -10.34
C ARG A 46 -6.27 -5.84 -10.77
N VAL A 47 -5.98 -6.69 -9.79
CA VAL A 47 -5.51 -8.07 -10.01
C VAL A 47 -6.45 -9.02 -9.29
N GLU A 48 -7.03 -9.96 -10.03
CA GLU A 48 -7.75 -11.09 -9.46
C GLU A 48 -6.80 -12.28 -9.31
N LEU A 49 -6.77 -12.83 -8.11
CA LEU A 49 -6.15 -14.09 -7.77
C LEU A 49 -7.26 -15.08 -7.43
N LYS A 50 -6.92 -16.36 -7.29
CA LYS A 50 -7.87 -17.42 -6.96
C LYS A 50 -8.71 -17.10 -5.72
N ASP A 51 -8.06 -16.64 -4.65
CA ASP A 51 -8.66 -16.44 -3.33
C ASP A 51 -8.58 -14.98 -2.84
N ALA A 52 -8.14 -14.06 -3.70
CA ALA A 52 -8.03 -12.63 -3.37
C ALA A 52 -8.27 -11.71 -4.59
N VAL A 53 -8.81 -10.53 -4.34
CA VAL A 53 -8.85 -9.41 -5.29
C VAL A 53 -8.03 -8.26 -4.70
N VAL A 54 -7.06 -7.79 -5.47
CA VAL A 54 -6.17 -6.69 -5.08
C VAL A 54 -6.47 -5.48 -5.95
N VAL A 55 -6.79 -4.35 -5.34
CA VAL A 55 -7.06 -3.08 -6.01
C VAL A 55 -6.05 -2.06 -5.55
N GLY A 56 -5.36 -1.42 -6.49
CA GLY A 56 -4.47 -0.29 -6.26
C GLY A 56 -5.18 1.04 -6.49
N ILE A 57 -4.83 2.05 -5.70
CA ILE A 57 -5.21 3.44 -5.95
C ILE A 57 -4.01 4.38 -5.90
N ASN A 58 -4.03 5.38 -6.78
CA ASN A 58 -3.03 6.44 -6.78
C ASN A 58 -3.31 7.49 -5.69
N SER A 59 -2.32 7.75 -4.83
CA SER A 59 -2.40 8.85 -3.86
C SER A 59 -1.36 9.95 -4.09
N ALA A 60 -0.52 9.82 -5.11
CA ALA A 60 0.60 10.70 -5.40
C ALA A 60 0.28 11.64 -6.58
N HIS A 61 0.27 12.94 -6.31
CA HIS A 61 -0.02 13.95 -7.34
C HIS A 61 1.01 15.08 -7.30
N GLY A 62 1.07 15.85 -8.40
CA GLY A 62 1.98 16.99 -8.53
C GLY A 62 1.94 17.94 -7.33
N TRP A 63 0.74 18.30 -6.89
CA TRP A 63 0.53 19.32 -5.85
C TRP A 63 0.67 18.82 -4.41
N THR A 64 0.78 17.50 -4.19
CA THR A 64 0.67 16.95 -2.83
C THR A 64 2.02 16.91 -2.11
N VAL A 65 3.13 17.16 -2.81
CA VAL A 65 4.54 17.14 -2.36
C VAL A 65 4.90 15.86 -1.61
N GLN A 66 4.45 15.72 -0.37
CA GLN A 66 4.62 14.56 0.49
C GLN A 66 3.30 13.95 0.99
N GLY A 67 2.25 14.73 1.25
CA GLY A 67 1.07 14.27 2.00
C GLY A 67 -0.01 13.53 1.21
N GLY A 68 0.19 13.35 -0.10
CA GLY A 68 -0.79 12.70 -0.98
C GLY A 68 -2.17 13.35 -1.06
N ARG A 69 -3.06 12.76 -1.88
CA ARG A 69 -4.48 13.09 -1.98
C ARG A 69 -5.24 11.92 -2.59
N ILE A 70 -6.44 11.64 -2.11
CA ILE A 70 -7.42 10.77 -2.75
C ILE A 70 -8.39 11.68 -3.52
N THR A 71 -8.53 11.48 -4.83
CA THR A 71 -9.48 12.25 -5.66
C THR A 71 -10.78 11.47 -5.87
N ALA A 72 -11.77 12.08 -6.51
CA ALA A 72 -13.04 11.42 -6.82
C ALA A 72 -12.83 10.14 -7.65
N SER A 73 -11.87 10.14 -8.58
CA SER A 73 -11.57 8.96 -9.40
C SER A 73 -11.04 7.79 -8.55
N GLU A 74 -10.23 8.06 -7.53
CA GLU A 74 -9.74 7.00 -6.64
C GLU A 74 -10.82 6.54 -5.66
N LEU A 75 -11.73 7.42 -5.23
CA LEU A 75 -12.91 7.01 -4.48
C LEU A 75 -13.82 6.09 -5.31
N ASP A 76 -14.05 6.42 -6.58
CA ASP A 76 -14.80 5.56 -7.50
C ASP A 76 -14.12 4.21 -7.71
N GLN A 77 -12.78 4.18 -7.75
CA GLN A 77 -12.02 2.93 -7.81
C GLN A 77 -12.21 2.07 -6.55
N ILE A 78 -12.24 2.66 -5.35
CA ILE A 78 -12.53 1.89 -4.14
C ILE A 78 -13.96 1.33 -4.20
N ARG A 79 -14.92 2.15 -4.64
CA ARG A 79 -16.34 1.76 -4.69
C ARG A 79 -16.58 0.60 -5.65
N HIS A 80 -16.00 0.67 -6.84
CA HIS A 80 -16.30 -0.28 -7.93
C HIS A 80 -15.24 -1.35 -8.11
N GLY A 81 -14.02 -1.16 -7.60
CA GLY A 81 -12.89 -2.06 -7.82
C GLY A 81 -13.08 -3.47 -7.24
N PHE A 82 -13.98 -3.63 -6.27
CA PHE A 82 -14.30 -4.93 -5.67
C PHE A 82 -15.64 -5.50 -6.12
N GLU A 83 -16.34 -4.88 -7.07
CA GLU A 83 -17.55 -5.44 -7.66
C GLU A 83 -17.27 -6.79 -8.34
N GLY A 84 -18.26 -7.68 -8.30
CA GLY A 84 -18.12 -9.05 -8.84
C GLY A 84 -17.23 -9.98 -8.01
N THR A 85 -16.61 -9.51 -6.93
CA THR A 85 -15.80 -10.36 -6.03
C THR A 85 -16.68 -11.38 -5.32
N ALA A 86 -16.36 -12.67 -5.49
CA ALA A 86 -17.10 -13.77 -4.87
C ALA A 86 -17.10 -13.68 -3.33
N SER A 87 -18.15 -14.22 -2.71
CA SER A 87 -18.22 -14.29 -1.25
C SER A 87 -17.06 -15.12 -0.70
N GLY A 88 -16.42 -14.63 0.35
CA GLY A 88 -15.26 -15.30 0.94
C GLY A 88 -13.93 -15.02 0.23
N THR A 89 -13.88 -14.33 -0.91
CA THR A 89 -12.61 -13.87 -1.50
C THR A 89 -12.03 -12.70 -0.69
N ALA A 90 -10.73 -12.70 -0.44
CA ALA A 90 -10.09 -11.60 0.29
C ALA A 90 -10.07 -10.32 -0.56
N ARG A 91 -10.41 -9.18 0.04
CA ARG A 91 -10.40 -7.87 -0.61
C ARG A 91 -9.26 -7.03 -0.05
N ILE A 92 -8.30 -6.67 -0.91
CA ILE A 92 -7.06 -6.02 -0.52
C ILE A 92 -6.93 -4.69 -1.25
N LEU A 93 -6.79 -3.59 -0.51
CA LEU A 93 -6.54 -2.27 -1.06
C LEU A 93 -5.05 -1.91 -0.93
N VAL A 94 -4.45 -1.39 -1.99
CA VAL A 94 -3.04 -0.94 -2.00
C VAL A 94 -3.00 0.56 -2.26
N VAL A 95 -2.39 1.30 -1.34
CA VAL A 95 -2.27 2.77 -1.43
C VAL A 95 -0.97 3.23 -0.78
N HIS A 96 -0.20 4.10 -1.45
CA HIS A 96 1.09 4.53 -0.91
C HIS A 96 0.98 5.33 0.40
N HIS A 97 0.10 6.33 0.46
CA HIS A 97 -0.10 7.15 1.66
C HIS A 97 -1.20 6.56 2.56
N HIS A 98 -1.00 6.63 3.87
CA HIS A 98 -1.93 6.07 4.84
C HIS A 98 -3.30 6.76 4.80
N ILE A 99 -4.36 5.96 4.66
CA ILE A 99 -5.76 6.41 4.84
C ILE A 99 -6.28 6.17 6.27
N THR A 100 -5.50 5.49 7.10
CA THR A 100 -5.89 5.12 8.47
C THR A 100 -4.77 5.46 9.44
N LYS A 101 -5.16 6.08 10.57
CA LYS A 101 -4.26 6.31 11.69
C LYS A 101 -3.97 4.97 12.38
N LEU A 102 -2.71 4.55 12.35
CA LEU A 102 -2.18 3.43 13.12
C LEU A 102 -2.01 3.85 14.59
N THR A 103 -2.61 3.12 15.54
CA THR A 103 -2.55 3.47 16.97
C THR A 103 -1.20 3.12 17.59
N GLY A 104 -0.54 2.09 17.08
CA GLY A 104 0.79 1.70 17.53
C GLY A 104 1.90 2.63 17.03
N LEU A 105 1.59 3.47 16.03
CA LEU A 105 2.45 4.57 15.63
C LEU A 105 1.96 5.86 16.32
N GLY A 106 2.90 6.71 16.73
CA GLY A 106 2.57 8.05 17.20
C GLY A 106 1.89 8.90 16.11
N ASP A 107 1.89 10.21 16.29
CA ASP A 107 1.31 11.09 15.28
C ASP A 107 2.06 10.98 13.94
N HIS A 108 1.30 10.78 12.86
CA HIS A 108 1.82 10.60 11.51
C HIS A 108 0.84 11.17 10.48
N ASP A 109 1.38 11.51 9.31
CA ASP A 109 0.61 12.11 8.24
C ASP A 109 -0.38 11.12 7.63
N MET A 110 -1.63 11.54 7.49
CA MET A 110 -2.64 10.86 6.71
C MET A 110 -2.88 11.58 5.38
N VAL A 111 -3.28 10.82 4.38
CA VAL A 111 -3.61 11.35 3.06
C VAL A 111 -4.84 12.26 3.12
N LYS A 112 -4.84 13.34 2.34
CA LYS A 112 -6.05 14.16 2.16
C LYS A 112 -7.14 13.32 1.50
N GLY A 113 -8.33 13.25 2.13
CA GLY A 113 -9.43 12.39 1.67
C GLY A 113 -9.51 11.02 2.36
N ALA A 114 -8.71 10.80 3.40
CA ALA A 114 -8.67 9.56 4.18
C ALA A 114 -10.05 9.13 4.73
N GLU A 115 -10.83 10.07 5.25
CA GLU A 115 -12.16 9.78 5.82
C GLU A 115 -13.12 9.20 4.76
N GLN A 116 -13.23 9.83 3.59
CA GLN A 116 -14.08 9.34 2.51
C GLN A 116 -13.59 7.98 1.98
N ALA A 117 -12.27 7.80 1.88
CA ALA A 117 -11.69 6.54 1.45
C ALA A 117 -12.00 5.40 2.44
N ARG A 118 -11.90 5.67 3.75
CA ARG A 118 -12.22 4.69 4.80
C ARG A 118 -13.68 4.28 4.80
N ALA A 119 -14.60 5.22 4.63
CA ALA A 119 -16.02 4.90 4.52
C ALA A 119 -16.28 3.90 3.38
N LEU A 120 -15.67 4.14 2.20
CA LEU A 120 -15.79 3.25 1.05
C LEU A 120 -15.06 1.91 1.24
N VAL A 121 -13.93 1.89 1.95
CA VAL A 121 -13.23 0.65 2.36
C VAL A 121 -14.16 -0.21 3.20
N CYS A 122 -14.87 0.40 4.15
CA CYS A 122 -15.83 -0.28 5.00
C CYS A 122 -17.04 -0.80 4.19
N GLU A 123 -17.61 0.02 3.30
CA GLU A 123 -18.71 -0.37 2.41
C GLU A 123 -18.32 -1.51 1.47
N ALA A 124 -17.11 -1.46 0.90
CA ALA A 124 -16.57 -2.48 0.01
C ALA A 124 -16.10 -3.75 0.75
N ASN A 125 -16.18 -3.79 2.08
CA ASN A 125 -15.72 -4.91 2.92
C ASN A 125 -14.25 -5.30 2.63
N VAL A 126 -13.38 -4.29 2.51
CA VAL A 126 -11.94 -4.48 2.38
C VAL A 126 -11.38 -4.93 3.73
N GLY A 127 -10.73 -6.10 3.74
CA GLY A 127 -10.20 -6.70 4.97
C GLY A 127 -8.72 -6.43 5.21
N LEU A 128 -7.99 -5.95 4.19
CA LEU A 128 -6.56 -5.68 4.27
C LEU A 128 -6.19 -4.44 3.46
N ILE A 129 -5.42 -3.54 4.05
CA ILE A 129 -4.89 -2.34 3.43
C ILE A 129 -3.37 -2.39 3.49
N LEU A 130 -2.73 -2.29 2.33
CA LEU A 130 -1.27 -2.26 2.20
C LEU A 130 -0.82 -0.83 1.96
N SER A 131 0.07 -0.34 2.80
CA SER A 131 0.57 1.04 2.74
C SER A 131 2.09 1.14 2.81
N GLY A 132 2.60 2.25 2.28
CA GLY A 132 4.01 2.60 2.31
C GLY A 132 4.20 3.95 3.02
N HIS A 133 5.02 4.82 2.42
CA HIS A 133 5.24 6.21 2.86
C HIS A 133 5.94 6.42 4.22
N LEU A 134 5.61 5.69 5.28
CA LEU A 134 6.19 5.89 6.61
C LEU A 134 7.58 5.28 6.77
N HIS A 135 7.97 4.35 5.89
CA HIS A 135 9.24 3.62 5.95
C HIS A 135 9.44 2.90 7.29
N ILE A 136 8.36 2.33 7.83
CA ILE A 136 8.33 1.62 9.11
C ILE A 136 7.58 0.30 8.91
N ASP A 137 8.13 -0.79 9.46
CA ASP A 137 7.38 -2.05 9.64
C ASP A 137 6.34 -1.89 10.76
N HIS A 138 5.06 -1.92 10.38
CA HIS A 138 3.98 -1.89 11.34
C HIS A 138 2.75 -2.58 10.78
N VAL A 139 2.19 -3.51 11.54
CA VAL A 139 0.97 -4.24 11.17
C VAL A 139 0.00 -4.12 12.34
N GLU A 140 -1.24 -3.77 12.05
CA GLU A 140 -2.24 -3.50 13.07
C GLU A 140 -3.65 -3.88 12.58
N MET A 141 -4.44 -4.49 13.45
CA MET A 141 -5.87 -4.64 13.24
C MET A 141 -6.58 -3.34 13.66
N ILE A 142 -7.32 -2.75 12.74
CA ILE A 142 -8.05 -1.50 12.96
C ILE A 142 -9.53 -1.80 13.10
N GLU A 143 -10.14 -1.26 14.15
CA GLU A 143 -11.59 -1.26 14.34
C GLU A 143 -12.09 0.16 14.08
N ALA A 144 -12.90 0.30 13.03
CA ALA A 144 -13.26 1.60 12.48
C ALA A 144 -14.62 1.52 11.80
N GLU A 145 -15.50 2.49 12.08
CA GLU A 145 -16.78 2.66 11.36
C GLU A 145 -17.65 1.38 11.37
N GLY A 146 -17.56 0.58 12.45
CA GLY A 146 -18.29 -0.68 12.60
C GLY A 146 -17.69 -1.86 11.82
N ASN A 147 -16.53 -1.68 11.19
CA ASN A 147 -15.80 -2.70 10.44
C ASN A 147 -14.43 -2.98 11.08
N ARG A 148 -13.80 -4.08 10.68
CA ARG A 148 -12.46 -4.50 11.11
C ARG A 148 -11.63 -4.83 9.89
N TYR A 149 -10.44 -4.25 9.79
CA TYR A 149 -9.50 -4.53 8.71
C TYR A 149 -8.07 -4.40 9.19
N ILE A 150 -7.18 -5.13 8.54
CA ILE A 150 -5.76 -5.11 8.85
C ILE A 150 -5.10 -4.00 8.02
N VAL A 151 -4.22 -3.22 8.63
CA VAL A 151 -3.33 -2.30 7.91
C VAL A 151 -1.91 -2.84 8.06
N ALA A 152 -1.26 -3.13 6.95
CA ALA A 152 0.15 -3.50 6.89
C ALA A 152 0.95 -2.40 6.21
N SER A 153 1.88 -1.82 6.96
CA SER A 153 2.90 -0.91 6.49
C SER A 153 4.23 -1.63 6.48
N CYS A 154 4.95 -1.55 5.37
CA CYS A 154 6.30 -2.07 5.30
C CYS A 154 7.35 -0.97 5.13
N GLY A 155 8.54 -1.24 5.65
CA GLY A 155 9.75 -0.48 5.35
C GLY A 155 10.15 -0.58 3.88
N THR A 156 11.32 -0.04 3.54
CA THR A 156 11.85 -0.13 2.18
C THR A 156 12.46 -1.50 1.89
N SER A 157 12.19 -2.08 0.72
CA SER A 157 12.79 -3.38 0.34
C SER A 157 14.14 -3.27 -0.37
N THR A 158 14.46 -2.13 -0.98
CA THR A 158 15.70 -1.95 -1.78
C THR A 158 16.33 -0.57 -1.62
N SER A 159 16.13 0.08 -0.49
CA SER A 159 16.50 1.48 -0.31
C SER A 159 17.03 1.76 1.09
N SER A 160 18.07 2.59 1.18
CA SER A 160 18.66 3.05 2.44
C SER A 160 17.92 4.24 3.06
N ARG A 161 16.64 4.42 2.72
CA ARG A 161 15.81 5.57 3.13
C ARG A 161 14.89 5.25 4.31
N GLY A 162 15.19 4.20 5.07
CA GLY A 162 14.44 3.85 6.29
C GLY A 162 14.43 5.01 7.30
N ARG A 163 13.50 4.99 8.26
CA ARG A 163 13.44 5.97 9.36
C ARG A 163 13.70 5.29 10.71
N GLY A 164 14.29 6.03 11.66
CA GLY A 164 14.55 5.52 13.01
C GLY A 164 15.51 4.33 13.05
N LYS A 165 15.19 3.31 13.87
CA LYS A 165 16.02 2.10 14.03
C LYS A 165 16.12 1.25 12.75
N GLU A 166 15.30 1.53 11.73
CA GLU A 166 15.21 0.78 10.48
C GLU A 166 15.91 1.48 9.31
N GLY A 167 16.66 2.57 9.57
CA GLY A 167 17.32 3.41 8.56
C GLY A 167 18.20 2.70 7.52
N SER A 168 18.71 1.51 7.84
CA SER A 168 19.62 0.72 7.01
C SER A 168 19.12 -0.71 6.74
N VAL A 169 17.85 -0.98 7.02
CA VAL A 169 17.29 -2.33 6.96
C VAL A 169 16.31 -2.42 5.79
N ASN A 170 16.49 -3.44 4.96
CA ASN A 170 15.54 -3.75 3.91
C ASN A 170 14.50 -4.76 4.42
N LEU A 171 13.23 -4.44 4.18
CA LEU A 171 12.08 -5.18 4.68
C LEU A 171 11.07 -5.45 3.57
N TYR A 172 10.36 -6.56 3.65
CA TYR A 172 9.11 -6.79 2.92
C TYR A 172 8.15 -7.61 3.77
N ASN A 173 6.83 -7.51 3.53
CA ASN A 173 5.85 -8.40 4.15
C ASN A 173 5.55 -9.59 3.22
N LEU A 174 5.57 -10.80 3.77
CA LEU A 174 4.98 -11.99 3.15
C LEU A 174 3.61 -12.21 3.78
N ILE A 175 2.56 -12.20 2.96
CA ILE A 175 1.17 -12.29 3.42
C ILE A 175 0.58 -13.60 2.89
N SER A 176 0.15 -14.46 3.81
CA SER A 176 -0.54 -15.72 3.51
C SER A 176 -2.00 -15.60 3.93
N ILE A 177 -2.91 -16.00 3.04
CA ILE A 177 -4.35 -15.95 3.29
C ILE A 177 -4.94 -17.34 3.06
N GLU A 178 -5.52 -17.90 4.11
CA GLU A 178 -6.18 -19.21 4.07
C GLU A 178 -7.57 -19.10 4.71
N GLY A 179 -8.61 -19.07 3.86
CA GLY A 179 -9.98 -18.84 4.32
C GLY A 179 -10.10 -17.45 4.98
N SER A 180 -10.37 -17.41 6.29
CA SER A 180 -10.41 -16.18 7.08
C SER A 180 -9.09 -15.85 7.80
N ALA A 181 -8.14 -16.78 7.84
CA ALA A 181 -6.85 -16.56 8.47
C ALA A 181 -5.95 -15.69 7.57
N VAL A 182 -5.29 -14.72 8.18
CA VAL A 182 -4.30 -13.86 7.53
C VAL A 182 -3.03 -13.87 8.37
N ASP A 183 -1.97 -14.44 7.82
CA ASP A 183 -0.63 -14.44 8.42
C ASP A 183 0.24 -13.43 7.70
N ILE A 184 0.89 -12.56 8.47
CA ILE A 184 1.78 -11.52 7.95
C ILE A 184 3.14 -11.71 8.60
N GLU A 185 4.13 -12.10 7.79
CA GLU A 185 5.52 -12.18 8.20
C GLU A 185 6.29 -10.96 7.68
N THR A 186 6.99 -10.25 8.55
CA THR A 186 7.98 -9.26 8.12
C THR A 186 9.31 -9.96 7.89
N LYS A 187 9.77 -9.93 6.65
CA LYS A 187 11.05 -10.46 6.22
C LYS A 187 12.09 -9.34 6.21
N ARG A 188 13.22 -9.58 6.86
CA ARG A 188 14.35 -8.65 6.98
C ARG A 188 15.58 -9.16 6.25
N PHE A 189 16.21 -8.29 5.48
CA PHE A 189 17.47 -8.61 4.82
C PHE A 189 18.61 -8.77 5.83
N ASN A 190 19.26 -9.92 5.80
CA ASN A 190 20.47 -10.21 6.54
C ASN A 190 21.69 -10.08 5.60
N SER A 191 22.50 -9.05 5.81
CA SER A 191 23.68 -8.79 4.97
C SER A 191 24.79 -9.85 5.12
N ALA A 192 24.88 -10.54 6.26
CA ALA A 192 25.89 -11.57 6.47
C ALA A 192 25.57 -12.83 5.65
N GLU A 193 24.29 -13.19 5.58
CA GLU A 193 23.81 -14.40 4.89
C GLU A 193 23.34 -14.13 3.46
N GLN A 194 23.23 -12.85 3.05
CA GLN A 194 22.68 -12.44 1.75
C GLN A 194 21.28 -12.99 1.48
N LEU A 195 20.47 -13.14 2.54
CA LEU A 195 19.13 -13.71 2.49
C LEU A 195 18.15 -12.89 3.34
N TYR A 196 16.86 -13.08 3.09
CA TYR A 196 15.80 -12.54 3.94
C TYR A 196 15.39 -13.57 4.99
N ALA A 197 15.33 -13.15 6.26
CA ALA A 197 14.88 -13.95 7.39
C ALA A 197 13.62 -13.35 8.03
N THR A 198 12.78 -14.18 8.64
CA THR A 198 11.60 -13.68 9.39
C THR A 198 12.06 -12.89 10.62
N GLN A 199 11.68 -11.62 10.67
CA GLN A 199 11.89 -10.74 11.81
C GLN A 199 10.72 -10.81 12.79
N SER A 200 9.49 -10.85 12.28
CA SER A 200 8.26 -10.92 13.05
C SER A 200 7.18 -11.66 12.26
N GLN A 201 6.20 -12.20 12.98
CA GLN A 201 5.01 -12.82 12.41
C GLN A 201 3.81 -12.43 13.26
N GLN A 202 2.71 -12.08 12.59
CA GLN A 202 1.43 -11.76 13.23
C GLN A 202 0.31 -12.48 12.50
N SER A 203 -0.64 -13.03 13.25
CA SER A 203 -1.77 -13.79 12.72
C SER A 203 -3.08 -13.09 13.09
N PHE A 204 -3.97 -12.98 12.11
CA PHE A 204 -5.26 -12.30 12.24
C PHE A 204 -6.39 -13.17 11.68
N VAL A 205 -7.62 -12.79 12.03
CA VAL A 205 -8.85 -13.32 11.43
C VAL A 205 -9.61 -12.14 10.83
N ARG A 206 -9.86 -12.20 9.51
CA ARG A 206 -10.61 -11.17 8.76
C ARG A 206 -12.12 -11.27 8.94
#